data_AF-A0A8S3HXT1-F1
#
_entry.id   AF-A0A8S3HXT1-F1
#
_cell.length_a   1.000
_cell.length_b   1.000
_cell.length_c   1.000
_cell.angle_alpha   90.00
_cell.angle_beta   90.00
_cell.angle_gamma   90.00
#
_symmetry.space_group_name_H-M   'P 1'
#
loop_
_entity.id
_entity.type
_entity.pdbx_description
1 polymer ?
#
loop_
_entity_poly.entity_id
_entity_poly.type
_entity_poly.pdbx_seq_one_letter_code
_entity_poly.pdbx_strand_id
1 'polypeptide(L)'
;MTGETIKAWWISRMRSWNVNWQNKLLNIEFDGETIEFLPLYDTNSKCIHEFIGAYIFLAMRSTAKLSDNDDPLKKETLFQRLTAAYT
;
A
#
# COMPACT_ATOMS: atom_id res chain seq x y z
N MET A 1 -16.99 3.53 20.16
CA MET A 1 -16.87 2.54 19.07
C MET A 1 -16.15 1.33 19.63
N THR A 2 -16.67 0.12 19.42
CA THR A 2 -16.25 -1.13 20.09
C THR A 2 -14.97 -1.76 19.52
N GLY A 3 -14.35 -1.18 18.49
CA GLY A 3 -13.13 -1.71 17.89
C GLY A 3 -13.31 -3.05 17.15
N GLU A 4 -14.56 -3.47 16.96
CA GLU A 4 -14.88 -4.73 16.29
C GLU A 4 -14.59 -4.65 14.79
N THR A 5 -13.99 -5.71 14.25
CA THR A 5 -13.73 -5.83 12.82
C THR A 5 -15.03 -6.12 12.09
N ILE A 6 -15.48 -5.17 11.28
CA ILE A 6 -16.69 -5.31 10.45
C ILE A 6 -16.38 -6.06 9.15
N LYS A 7 -15.20 -5.81 8.58
CA LYS A 7 -14.74 -6.42 7.33
C LYS A 7 -13.22 -6.44 7.27
N ALA A 8 -12.66 -7.46 6.64
CA ALA A 8 -11.23 -7.65 6.45
C ALA A 8 -10.94 -7.94 4.98
N TRP A 9 -9.76 -7.52 4.52
CA TRP A 9 -9.28 -7.77 3.16
C TRP A 9 -7.86 -8.33 3.20
N TRP A 10 -7.61 -9.31 2.34
CA TRP A 10 -6.33 -9.98 2.24
C TRP A 10 -5.50 -9.25 1.20
N ILE A 11 -4.33 -8.75 1.61
CA ILE A 11 -3.44 -8.03 0.70
C ILE A 11 -2.95 -8.89 -0.47
N SER A 12 -2.94 -10.22 -0.32
CA SER A 12 -2.64 -11.17 -1.40
C SER A 12 -3.67 -11.17 -2.53
N ARG A 13 -4.89 -10.67 -2.29
CA ARG A 13 -5.97 -10.54 -3.28
C ARG A 13 -6.09 -9.11 -3.81
N MET A 14 -5.22 -8.20 -3.38
CA MET A 14 -5.17 -6.83 -3.85
C MET A 14 -4.49 -6.79 -5.22
N ARG A 15 -5.11 -6.09 -6.18
CA ARG A 15 -4.60 -5.93 -7.55
C ARG A 15 -3.87 -4.61 -7.71
N SER A 16 -4.46 -3.53 -7.19
CA SER A 16 -3.95 -2.18 -7.33
C SER A 16 -4.43 -1.32 -6.16
N TRP A 17 -3.70 -0.24 -5.87
CA TRP A 17 -4.18 0.84 -5.02
C TRP A 17 -3.77 2.16 -5.64
N ASN A 18 -4.59 3.20 -5.46
CA ASN A 18 -4.33 4.54 -5.95
C ASN A 18 -4.88 5.57 -4.98
N VAL A 19 -4.18 6.69 -4.85
CA VAL A 19 -4.68 7.88 -4.16
C VAL A 19 -5.04 8.91 -5.22
N ASN A 20 -6.29 9.37 -5.23
CA ASN A 20 -6.61 10.62 -5.91
C ASN A 20 -6.17 11.79 -5.01
N TRP A 21 -5.08 12.44 -5.37
CA TRP A 21 -4.45 13.46 -4.53
C TRP A 21 -5.20 14.80 -4.50
N GLN A 22 -6.12 15.02 -5.43
CA GLN A 22 -6.95 16.23 -5.45
C GLN A 22 -8.00 16.18 -4.33
N ASN A 23 -8.65 15.03 -4.16
CA ASN A 23 -9.71 14.85 -3.16
C ASN A 23 -9.27 13.96 -1.97
N LYS A 24 -8.02 13.47 -1.97
CA LYS A 24 -7.44 12.57 -0.96
C LYS A 24 -8.13 11.20 -0.86
N LEU A 25 -8.94 10.83 -1.85
CA LEU A 25 -9.66 9.55 -1.87
C LEU A 25 -8.68 8.41 -2.14
N LEU A 26 -8.68 7.40 -1.27
CA LEU A 26 -7.97 6.15 -1.52
C LEU A 26 -8.93 5.18 -2.23
N ASN A 27 -8.47 4.60 -3.33
CA ASN A 27 -9.14 3.54 -4.06
C ASN A 27 -8.25 2.29 -4.04
N ILE A 28 -8.79 1.16 -3.56
CA ILE A 28 -8.08 -0.12 -3.50
C ILE A 28 -8.91 -1.17 -4.23
N GLU A 29 -8.32 -1.80 -5.23
CA GLU A 29 -8.93 -2.84 -6.04
C GLU A 29 -8.52 -4.23 -5.54
N PHE A 30 -9.51 -5.08 -5.28
CA PHE A 30 -9.34 -6.50 -4.95
C PHE A 30 -10.01 -7.37 -6.01
N ASP A 31 -9.77 -8.68 -5.93
CA ASP A 31 -10.50 -9.68 -6.74
C ASP A 31 -12.02 -9.65 -6.46
N GLY A 32 -12.76 -8.89 -7.28
CA GLY A 32 -14.22 -8.83 -7.27
C GLY A 32 -14.83 -7.69 -6.46
N GLU A 33 -14.02 -6.80 -5.87
CA GLU A 33 -14.52 -5.61 -5.18
C GLU A 33 -13.50 -4.46 -5.20
N THR A 34 -14.01 -3.23 -5.12
CA THR A 34 -13.20 -2.02 -4.95
C THR A 34 -13.65 -1.31 -3.68
N ILE A 35 -12.68 -0.92 -2.85
CA ILE A 35 -12.92 -0.12 -1.65
C ILE A 35 -12.50 1.31 -1.95
N GLU A 36 -13.36 2.26 -1.60
CA GLU A 36 -13.04 3.67 -1.65
C GLU A 36 -13.30 4.31 -0.29
N PHE A 37 -12.33 5.05 0.23
CA PHE A 37 -12.53 5.80 1.48
C PHE A 37 -11.65 7.04 1.57
N LEU A 38 -12.16 8.00 2.35
CA LEU A 38 -11.43 9.20 2.74
C LEU A 38 -10.93 9.02 4.19
N PRO A 39 -9.62 9.19 4.45
CA PRO A 39 -9.12 9.19 5.81
C PRO A 39 -9.71 10.36 6.61
N LEU A 40 -9.96 10.15 7.91
CA LEU A 40 -10.46 11.18 8.80
C LEU A 40 -9.30 11.98 9.44
N TYR A 41 -9.55 13.29 9.62
CA TYR A 41 -8.86 14.29 10.47
C TYR A 41 -7.32 14.23 10.56
N ASP A 42 -6.74 13.23 11.22
CA ASP A 42 -5.31 13.15 11.57
C ASP A 42 -4.50 12.15 10.72
N THR A 43 -5.15 11.43 9.80
CA THR A 43 -4.45 10.48 8.92
C THR A 43 -4.40 11.04 7.51
N ASN A 44 -3.20 11.12 6.92
CA ASN A 44 -3.04 11.55 5.54
C ASN A 44 -3.08 10.32 4.62
N SER A 45 -3.77 10.40 3.48
CA SER A 45 -3.75 9.37 2.43
C SER A 45 -2.33 9.02 1.99
N LYS A 46 -1.37 9.94 2.16
CA LYS A 46 0.07 9.67 2.03
C LYS A 46 0.57 8.58 2.98
N CYS A 47 0.24 8.63 4.27
CA CYS A 47 0.69 7.64 5.24
C CYS A 47 0.12 6.25 4.91
N ILE A 48 -1.14 6.18 4.48
CA ILE A 48 -1.77 4.90 4.10
C ILE A 48 -1.11 4.34 2.83
N HIS A 49 -0.84 5.19 1.83
CA HIS A 49 -0.10 4.82 0.62
C HIS A 49 1.29 4.27 0.95
N GLU A 50 2.06 4.97 1.77
CA GLU A 50 3.39 4.53 2.23
C GLU A 50 3.32 3.20 2.98
N PHE A 51 2.31 3.02 3.84
CA PHE A 51 2.14 1.80 4.62
C PHE A 51 1.85 0.58 3.74
N ILE A 52 0.96 0.72 2.76
CA ILE A 52 0.67 -0.33 1.77
C ILE A 52 1.93 -0.67 0.98
N GLY A 53 2.62 0.34 0.44
CA GLY A 53 3.84 0.15 -0.35
C GLY A 53 4.97 -0.52 0.43
N ALA A 54 5.21 -0.08 1.67
CA ALA A 54 6.22 -0.65 2.56
C ALA A 54 5.90 -2.10 2.93
N TYR A 55 4.64 -2.42 3.22
CA TYR A 55 4.23 -3.79 3.50
C TYR A 55 4.49 -4.71 2.29
N ILE A 56 4.13 -4.27 1.09
CA ILE A 56 4.40 -5.03 -0.15
C ILE A 56 5.90 -5.24 -0.34
N PHE A 57 6.71 -4.20 -0.15
CA PHE A 57 8.16 -4.29 -0.24
C PHE A 57 8.74 -5.31 0.76
N LEU A 58 8.28 -5.28 2.01
CA LEU A 58 8.70 -6.26 3.03
C LEU A 58 8.27 -7.69 2.65
N ALA A 59 7.03 -7.87 2.18
CA ALA A 59 6.55 -9.17 1.71
C ALA A 59 7.38 -9.70 0.54
N MET A 60 7.82 -8.82 -0.37
CA MET A 60 8.70 -9.22 -1.48
C MET A 60 10.07 -9.70 -0.98
N ARG A 61 10.65 -9.10 0.07
CA ARG A 61 11.90 -9.57 0.72
C ARG A 61 11.75 -10.92 1.41
N SER A 62 10.57 -11.19 1.96
CA SER A 62 10.26 -12.50 2.57
C SER A 62 10.00 -13.58 1.53
N THR A 63 9.75 -13.20 0.27
CA THR A 63 9.61 -14.14 -0.85
C THR A 63 10.89 -14.19 -1.68
N ALA A 64 11.06 -15.21 -2.52
CA ALA A 64 12.20 -15.29 -3.45
C ALA A 64 12.22 -14.18 -4.53
N LYS A 65 11.27 -13.22 -4.51
CA LYS A 65 11.19 -12.11 -5.47
C LYS A 65 12.22 -11.01 -5.21
N LEU A 66 12.64 -10.83 -3.95
CA LEU A 66 13.76 -9.99 -3.55
C LEU A 66 14.65 -10.79 -2.60
N SER A 67 15.91 -10.99 -2.98
CA SER A 67 16.92 -11.66 -2.15
C SER A 67 17.79 -10.64 -1.40
N ASP A 68 18.36 -11.04 -0.27
CA ASP A 68 19.35 -10.22 0.43
C ASP A 68 20.59 -9.93 -0.43
N ASN A 69 20.87 -10.76 -1.43
CA ASN A 69 21.97 -10.55 -2.39
C ASN A 69 21.65 -9.59 -3.54
N ASP A 70 20.39 -9.15 -3.69
CA ASP A 70 20.04 -8.18 -4.73
C ASP A 70 20.71 -6.82 -4.48
N ASP A 71 21.06 -6.16 -5.58
CA ASP A 71 21.69 -4.83 -5.62
C ASP A 71 20.96 -3.81 -4.71
N PRO A 72 21.65 -3.18 -3.75
CA PRO A 72 21.07 -2.16 -2.86
C PRO A 72 20.36 -1.02 -3.58
N LEU A 73 20.87 -0.56 -4.74
CA LEU A 73 20.26 0.53 -5.49
C LEU A 73 18.91 0.12 -6.10
N LYS A 74 18.80 -1.15 -6.53
CA LYS A 74 17.54 -1.70 -7.05
C LYS A 74 16.48 -1.79 -5.95
N LYS A 75 16.88 -2.21 -4.75
CA LYS A 75 16.00 -2.26 -3.57
C LYS A 75 15.48 -0.88 -3.21
N GLU A 76 16.36 0.11 -3.14
CA GLU A 76 15.98 1.49 -2.86
C GLU A 76 15.04 2.04 -3.93
N THR A 77 15.38 1.85 -5.20
CA THR A 77 14.53 2.31 -6.32
C THR A 77 13.14 1.67 -6.27
N LEU A 78 13.05 0.37 -5.97
CA LEU A 78 11.77 -0.32 -5.84
C LEU A 78 10.98 0.19 -4.63
N PHE A 79 11.64 0.39 -3.48
CA PHE A 79 11.01 0.95 -2.30
C PHE A 79 10.41 2.32 -2.61
N GLN A 80 11.20 3.23 -3.17
CA GLN A 80 10.74 4.56 -3.59
C GLN A 80 9.57 4.46 -4.58
N ARG A 81 9.60 3.55 -5.55
CA ARG A 81 8.47 3.35 -6.48
C ARG A 81 7.16 2.92 -5.80
N LEU A 82 7.24 2.19 -4.70
CA LEU A 82 6.07 1.69 -3.97
C LEU A 82 5.58 2.68 -2.91
N THR A 83 6.45 3.50 -2.34
CA THR A 83 6.10 4.37 -1.20
C THR A 83 6.08 5.85 -1.55
N ALA A 84 6.77 6.29 -2.60
CA ALA A 84 6.74 7.69 -3.00
C ALA A 84 5.34 8.09 -3.48
N ALA A 85 4.83 9.15 -2.87
CA ALA A 85 3.51 9.70 -3.10
C ALA A 85 3.51 10.79 -4.20
N TYR A 86 4.28 10.58 -5.28
CA TYR A 86 4.86 11.56 -6.24
C TYR A 86 6.31 11.95 -5.92
N THR A 87 7.16 11.87 -6.94
CA THR A 87 8.31 12.77 -7.16
C THR A 87 7.98 13.66 -8.34
#